data_AF-A0A182WIG1-F1
#
_entry.id   AF-A0A182WIG1-F1
#
_cell.length_a   1.000
_cell.length_b   1.000
_cell.length_c   1.000
_cell.angle_alpha   90.00
_cell.angle_beta   90.00
_cell.angle_gamma   90.00
#
_symmetry.space_group_name_H-M   'P 1'
#
loop_
_entity.id
_entity.type
_entity.pdbx_description
1 polymer ?
#
loop_
_entity_poly.entity_id
_entity_poly.type
_entity_poly.pdbx_seq_one_letter_code
_entity_poly.pdbx_strand_id
1 'polypeptide(L)'
;MRLTYPSLLRMLLVLDVLKRNAAIRLTCFSMFCNVIDFTSNEDTFVYQYIPTNTSMVVLQNVLIEHLEMQMLTKLPPIVTVQSSLALKWISVPMDVNDLRITSTSLTKINFDERSMLSRLTVKESKLAKLPRTLGNARSLEFVSVTESNVRHLDLAAFCDYSLLQIIGTEWDFLPSQEKGSFGF
;
A
#
# COMPACT_ATOMS: atom_id res chain seq x y z
N MET A 1 5.89 -53.92 42.39
CA MET A 1 6.54 -52.66 42.78
C MET A 1 6.44 -51.69 41.60
N ARG A 2 6.26 -50.40 41.89
CA ARG A 2 5.56 -49.39 41.08
C ARG A 2 6.13 -49.08 39.69
N LEU A 3 5.20 -48.82 38.77
CA LEU A 3 5.36 -48.12 37.48
C LEU A 3 5.79 -46.66 37.69
N THR A 4 6.63 -46.12 36.80
CA THR A 4 6.55 -44.71 36.35
C THR A 4 7.39 -44.50 35.08
N TYR A 5 6.72 -44.18 33.97
CA TYR A 5 7.29 -43.55 32.76
C TYR A 5 7.42 -42.03 33.00
N PRO A 6 8.52 -41.35 32.58
CA PRO A 6 8.55 -39.90 32.58
C PRO A 6 8.00 -39.33 31.26
N SER A 7 6.77 -38.83 31.37
CA SER A 7 6.29 -37.54 30.87
C SER A 7 6.70 -37.07 29.47
N LEU A 8 5.77 -37.23 28.52
CA LEU A 8 5.62 -36.39 27.34
C LEU A 8 5.38 -34.93 27.78
N LEU A 9 6.36 -34.07 27.54
CA LEU A 9 6.21 -32.62 27.63
C LEU A 9 5.30 -32.15 26.48
N ARG A 10 3.98 -32.10 26.74
CA ARG A 10 3.03 -31.38 25.88
C ARG A 10 3.34 -29.89 25.99
N MET A 11 4.07 -29.33 25.03
CA MET A 11 4.03 -27.89 24.78
C MET A 11 2.62 -27.54 24.30
N LEU A 12 1.81 -27.00 25.21
CA LEU A 12 0.62 -26.24 24.88
C LEU A 12 1.08 -24.84 24.47
N LEU A 13 1.26 -24.62 23.16
CA LEU A 13 1.26 -23.28 22.59
C LEU A 13 -0.18 -22.75 22.70
N VAL A 14 -0.45 -22.02 23.78
CA VAL A 14 -1.63 -21.16 23.86
C VAL A 14 -1.35 -19.98 22.93
N LEU A 15 -1.61 -20.17 21.64
CA LEU A 15 -1.79 -19.04 20.74
C LEU A 15 -3.04 -18.32 21.21
N ASP A 16 -2.88 -17.05 21.53
CA ASP A 16 -3.95 -16.13 21.89
C ASP A 16 -4.83 -15.90 20.64
N VAL A 17 -5.66 -16.90 20.31
CA VAL A 17 -6.58 -16.90 19.17
C VAL A 17 -7.87 -16.19 19.59
N LEU A 18 -7.76 -14.92 19.91
CA LEU A 18 -8.93 -14.07 20.17
C LEU A 18 -8.84 -12.77 19.40
N LYS A 19 -8.59 -12.84 18.06
CA LYS A 19 -8.96 -11.79 17.09
C LYS A 19 -8.73 -12.04 15.59
N ARG A 20 -8.42 -13.25 15.11
CA ARG A 20 -8.23 -13.49 13.66
C ARG A 20 -9.54 -13.89 12.97
N ASN A 21 -10.43 -12.91 12.73
CA ASN A 21 -11.69 -13.13 12.00
C ASN A 21 -11.57 -12.93 10.48
N ALA A 22 -10.41 -12.49 9.98
CA ALA A 22 -10.17 -12.35 8.55
C ALA A 22 -8.96 -13.21 8.17
N ALA A 23 -9.16 -14.13 7.23
CA ALA A 23 -8.08 -14.86 6.60
C ALA A 23 -7.54 -14.01 5.46
N ILE A 24 -6.22 -13.83 5.40
CA ILE A 24 -5.59 -13.16 4.28
C ILE A 24 -5.87 -13.92 2.98
N ARG A 25 -6.16 -13.18 1.91
CA ARG A 25 -6.43 -13.75 0.58
C ARG A 25 -5.52 -13.10 -0.46
N LEU A 26 -5.01 -13.91 -1.37
CA LEU A 26 -4.24 -13.45 -2.52
C LEU A 26 -4.96 -13.93 -3.80
N THR A 27 -5.28 -13.02 -4.69
CA THR A 27 -5.80 -13.34 -6.03
C THR A 27 -4.99 -12.60 -7.08
N CYS A 28 -4.51 -13.31 -8.10
CA CYS A 28 -3.70 -12.71 -9.17
C CYS A 28 -4.40 -12.89 -10.51
N PHE A 29 -4.38 -11.85 -11.34
CA PHE A 29 -4.91 -11.85 -12.70
C PHE A 29 -3.97 -11.09 -13.63
N SER A 30 -3.43 -11.80 -14.63
CA SER A 30 -2.48 -11.24 -15.59
C SER A 30 -1.29 -10.57 -14.89
N MET A 31 -1.15 -9.24 -15.00
CA MET A 31 -0.04 -8.45 -14.45
C MET A 31 -0.35 -7.79 -13.10
N PHE A 32 -1.48 -8.11 -12.44
CA PHE A 32 -1.77 -7.57 -11.11
C PHE A 32 -2.23 -8.62 -10.09
N CYS A 33 -1.99 -8.35 -8.81
CA CYS A 33 -2.46 -9.17 -7.70
C CYS A 33 -3.20 -8.33 -6.66
N ASN A 34 -4.27 -8.87 -6.09
CA ASN A 34 -4.96 -8.33 -4.93
C ASN A 34 -4.56 -9.11 -3.67
N VAL A 35 -4.11 -8.40 -2.65
CA VAL A 35 -3.92 -8.91 -1.30
C VAL A 35 -5.04 -8.32 -0.45
N ILE A 36 -5.91 -9.17 0.08
CA ILE A 36 -7.13 -8.78 0.77
C ILE A 36 -7.03 -9.20 2.24
N ASP A 37 -7.50 -8.33 3.13
CA ASP A 37 -7.57 -8.58 4.57
C ASP A 37 -6.19 -8.71 5.24
N PHE A 38 -5.26 -7.82 4.89
CA PHE A 38 -3.90 -7.78 5.47
C PHE A 38 -3.93 -7.31 6.93
N THR A 39 -3.50 -8.16 7.87
CA THR A 39 -3.73 -7.98 9.32
C THR A 39 -2.47 -7.82 10.16
N SER A 40 -1.29 -8.16 9.65
CA SER A 40 -0.05 -8.07 10.40
C SER A 40 1.19 -8.11 9.50
N ASN A 41 2.38 -7.87 10.06
CA ASN A 41 3.63 -8.07 9.32
C ASN A 41 3.86 -9.55 8.93
N GLU A 42 3.32 -10.49 9.71
CA GLU A 42 3.46 -11.93 9.41
C GLU A 42 2.88 -12.24 8.03
N ASP A 43 1.78 -11.59 7.67
CA ASP A 43 1.06 -11.74 6.41
C ASP A 43 1.88 -11.40 5.16
N THR A 44 3.03 -10.72 5.30
CA THR A 44 3.97 -10.50 4.19
C THR A 44 4.51 -11.81 3.59
N PHE A 45 4.33 -12.95 4.28
CA PHE A 45 4.62 -14.28 3.72
C PHE A 45 3.89 -14.53 2.40
N VAL A 46 2.69 -13.95 2.19
CA VAL A 46 1.91 -14.20 0.97
C VAL A 46 2.59 -13.66 -0.29
N TYR A 47 3.52 -12.70 -0.14
CA TYR A 47 4.22 -12.09 -1.26
C TYR A 47 5.11 -13.08 -2.02
N GLN A 48 5.53 -14.18 -1.37
CA GLN A 48 6.30 -15.23 -2.04
C GLN A 48 5.49 -15.97 -3.12
N TYR A 49 4.18 -15.81 -3.13
CA TYR A 49 3.28 -16.39 -4.13
C TYR A 49 2.87 -15.40 -5.23
N ILE A 50 3.36 -14.16 -5.18
CA ILE A 50 3.14 -13.17 -6.23
C ILE A 50 4.01 -13.55 -7.45
N PRO A 51 3.41 -13.73 -8.65
CA PRO A 51 4.17 -14.03 -9.86
C PRO A 51 5.19 -12.93 -10.19
N THR A 52 6.36 -13.30 -10.70
CA THR A 52 7.46 -12.36 -11.01
C THR A 52 7.15 -11.37 -12.12
N ASN A 53 6.15 -11.64 -12.96
CA ASN A 53 5.67 -10.74 -14.03
C ASN A 53 4.57 -9.79 -13.55
N THR A 54 4.27 -9.77 -12.24
CA THR A 54 3.29 -8.84 -11.66
C THR A 54 3.88 -7.44 -11.64
N SER A 55 3.22 -6.49 -12.29
CA SER A 55 3.61 -5.07 -12.29
C SER A 55 2.93 -4.27 -11.19
N MET A 56 1.77 -4.74 -10.71
CA MET A 56 0.91 -4.01 -9.79
C MET A 56 0.36 -4.88 -8.65
N VAL A 57 0.39 -4.36 -7.43
CA VAL A 57 -0.28 -4.98 -6.28
C VAL A 57 -1.32 -4.04 -5.70
N VAL A 58 -2.50 -4.58 -5.45
CA VAL A 58 -3.60 -3.91 -4.77
C VAL A 58 -3.75 -4.50 -3.38
N LEU A 59 -3.46 -3.70 -2.35
CA LEU A 59 -3.76 -4.01 -0.97
C LEU A 59 -5.17 -3.53 -0.65
N GLN A 60 -6.09 -4.46 -0.41
CA GLN A 60 -7.50 -4.16 -0.14
C GLN A 60 -7.86 -4.54 1.30
N ASN A 61 -8.62 -3.68 1.97
CA ASN A 61 -9.05 -3.90 3.35
C ASN A 61 -7.87 -4.21 4.29
N VAL A 62 -6.84 -3.35 4.27
CA VAL A 62 -5.74 -3.42 5.24
C VAL A 62 -6.27 -3.09 6.63
N LEU A 63 -6.13 -4.04 7.56
CA LEU A 63 -6.71 -4.02 8.91
C LEU A 63 -5.72 -3.52 9.98
N ILE A 64 -4.49 -3.21 9.60
CA ILE A 64 -3.51 -2.56 10.47
C ILE A 64 -3.53 -1.04 10.31
N GLU A 65 -3.16 -0.34 11.38
CA GLU A 65 -3.12 1.13 11.34
C GLU A 65 -1.92 1.67 10.56
N HIS A 66 -0.79 0.95 10.60
CA HIS A 66 0.48 1.41 10.04
C HIS A 66 1.03 0.39 9.06
N LEU A 67 1.23 0.83 7.82
CA LEU A 67 1.89 0.05 6.78
C LEU A 67 3.34 0.52 6.67
N GLU A 68 4.26 -0.27 7.21
CA GLU A 68 5.66 0.09 7.31
C GLU A 68 6.44 -0.22 6.03
N MET A 69 7.59 0.45 5.88
CA MET A 69 8.44 0.38 4.71
C MET A 69 8.82 -1.07 4.35
N GLN A 70 9.23 -1.86 5.35
CA GLN A 70 9.59 -3.29 5.20
C GLN A 70 8.47 -4.18 4.66
N MET A 71 7.20 -3.76 4.81
CA MET A 71 6.05 -4.48 4.27
C MET A 71 5.85 -4.21 2.78
N LEU A 72 6.46 -3.16 2.24
CA LEU A 72 6.28 -2.74 0.85
C LEU A 72 7.52 -3.00 -0.02
N THR A 73 8.70 -3.19 0.58
CA THR A 73 9.96 -3.44 -0.17
C THR A 73 9.96 -4.71 -1.02
N LYS A 74 9.05 -5.65 -0.76
CA LYS A 74 8.93 -6.90 -1.53
C LYS A 74 7.85 -6.84 -2.62
N LEU A 75 7.13 -5.73 -2.71
CA LEU A 75 6.06 -5.56 -3.68
C LEU A 75 6.61 -5.03 -5.01
N PRO A 76 5.90 -5.26 -6.13
CA PRO A 76 6.16 -4.58 -7.38
C PRO A 76 6.09 -3.04 -7.24
N PRO A 77 6.67 -2.30 -8.19
CA PRO A 77 6.77 -0.84 -8.10
C PRO A 77 5.43 -0.07 -8.11
N ILE A 78 4.34 -0.68 -8.59
CA ILE A 78 3.01 -0.06 -8.60
C ILE A 78 2.19 -0.65 -7.46
N VAL A 79 1.84 0.20 -6.48
CA VAL A 79 1.09 -0.20 -5.29
C VAL A 79 -0.18 0.63 -5.18
N THR A 80 -1.32 -0.06 -5.09
CA THR A 80 -2.60 0.56 -4.73
C THR A 80 -3.02 0.08 -3.35
N VAL A 81 -3.48 1.00 -2.50
CA VAL A 81 -4.09 0.68 -1.21
C VAL A 81 -5.51 1.21 -1.22
N GLN A 82 -6.49 0.33 -1.07
CA GLN A 82 -7.90 0.71 -1.21
C GLN A 82 -8.79 0.14 -0.11
N SER A 83 -9.90 0.83 0.16
CA SER A 83 -10.96 0.39 1.08
C SER A 83 -10.41 -0.04 2.44
N SER A 84 -9.45 0.72 2.97
CA SER A 84 -8.66 0.36 4.15
C SER A 84 -8.89 1.36 5.28
N LEU A 85 -10.03 1.23 5.96
CA LEU A 85 -10.46 2.21 6.97
C LEU A 85 -9.64 2.19 8.26
N ALA A 86 -8.96 1.09 8.56
CA ALA A 86 -8.06 0.99 9.71
C ALA A 86 -6.74 1.73 9.46
N LEU A 87 -6.30 1.82 8.20
CA LEU A 87 -5.03 2.42 7.83
C LEU A 87 -5.02 3.93 8.09
N LYS A 88 -4.04 4.38 8.88
CA LYS A 88 -3.80 5.77 9.25
C LYS A 88 -2.45 6.28 8.77
N TRP A 89 -1.46 5.40 8.64
CA TRP A 89 -0.11 5.78 8.22
C TRP A 89 0.48 4.75 7.26
N ILE A 90 1.12 5.24 6.20
CA ILE A 90 1.99 4.48 5.30
C ILE A 90 3.41 5.07 5.23
N SER A 91 4.43 4.22 5.23
CA SER A 91 5.82 4.59 4.94
C SER A 91 6.27 3.91 3.64
N VAL A 92 6.61 4.73 2.65
CA VAL A 92 6.81 4.32 1.27
C VAL A 92 8.31 4.07 1.02
N PRO A 93 8.72 2.85 0.62
CA PRO A 93 10.11 2.53 0.34
C PRO A 93 10.59 3.16 -0.98
N MET A 94 11.90 3.06 -1.22
CA MET A 94 12.52 3.58 -2.44
C MET A 94 11.98 2.94 -3.73
N ASP A 95 11.59 1.66 -3.69
CA ASP A 95 11.25 0.87 -4.89
C ASP A 95 9.82 1.09 -5.41
N VAL A 96 8.98 1.80 -4.64
CA VAL A 96 7.62 2.15 -5.08
C VAL A 96 7.66 3.39 -5.97
N ASN A 97 7.20 3.22 -7.21
CA ASN A 97 7.21 4.25 -8.25
C ASN A 97 5.83 4.92 -8.42
N ASP A 98 4.74 4.14 -8.39
CA ASP A 98 3.37 4.63 -8.47
C ASP A 98 2.60 4.17 -7.23
N LEU A 99 2.15 5.12 -6.42
CA LEU A 99 1.38 4.88 -5.21
C LEU A 99 -0.01 5.49 -5.33
N ARG A 100 -1.03 4.65 -5.20
CA ARG A 100 -2.43 5.07 -5.18
C ARG A 100 -3.07 4.67 -3.86
N ILE A 101 -3.75 5.61 -3.22
CA ILE A 101 -4.43 5.39 -1.95
C ILE A 101 -5.86 5.90 -2.06
N THR A 102 -6.85 5.03 -1.92
CA THR A 102 -8.26 5.35 -2.13
C THR A 102 -9.14 4.85 -0.97
N SER A 103 -10.07 5.68 -0.52
CA SER A 103 -11.09 5.30 0.48
C SER A 103 -10.47 4.72 1.77
N THR A 104 -9.63 5.52 2.44
CA THR A 104 -8.89 5.13 3.66
C THR A 104 -9.05 6.14 4.79
N SER A 105 -8.64 5.80 6.02
CA SER A 105 -8.53 6.78 7.13
C SER A 105 -7.14 7.43 7.19
N LEU A 106 -6.36 7.38 6.10
CA LEU A 106 -4.97 7.80 6.10
C LEU A 106 -4.83 9.27 6.52
N THR A 107 -3.97 9.55 7.49
CA THR A 107 -3.66 10.90 7.98
C THR A 107 -2.19 11.27 7.77
N LYS A 108 -1.32 10.28 7.52
CA LYS A 108 0.12 10.48 7.37
C LYS A 108 0.72 9.59 6.28
N ILE A 109 1.63 10.18 5.50
CA ILE A 109 2.47 9.48 4.54
C ILE A 109 3.92 9.87 4.84
N ASN A 110 4.85 8.93 4.75
CA ASN A 110 6.28 9.21 4.77
C ASN A 110 6.94 8.57 3.56
N PHE A 111 7.91 9.24 2.95
CA PHE A 111 8.71 8.70 1.86
C PHE A 111 10.16 8.51 2.30
N ASP A 112 10.77 7.40 1.87
CA ASP A 112 12.20 7.16 2.01
C ASP A 112 13.03 8.32 1.41
N GLU A 113 14.23 8.54 1.93
CA GLU A 113 15.14 9.61 1.47
C GLU A 113 15.56 9.45 0.00
N ARG A 114 15.52 8.23 -0.53
CA ARG A 114 15.84 7.89 -1.92
C ARG A 114 14.62 7.44 -2.70
N SER A 115 13.45 7.99 -2.37
CA SER A 115 12.19 7.64 -3.04
C SER A 115 12.27 7.83 -4.55
N MET A 116 11.91 6.79 -5.30
CA MET A 116 11.79 6.82 -6.77
C MET A 116 10.35 7.09 -7.23
N LEU A 117 9.50 7.60 -6.34
CA LEU A 117 8.10 7.84 -6.64
C LEU A 117 7.96 8.87 -7.76
N SER A 118 7.28 8.48 -8.84
CA SER A 118 6.93 9.36 -9.95
C SER A 118 5.47 9.81 -9.90
N ARG A 119 4.60 9.00 -9.29
CA ARG A 119 3.17 9.23 -9.22
C ARG A 119 2.63 9.00 -7.82
N LEU A 120 1.98 10.04 -7.28
CA LEU A 120 1.21 9.96 -6.05
C LEU A 120 -0.25 10.31 -6.32
N THR A 121 -1.14 9.39 -5.98
CA THR A 121 -2.57 9.64 -5.99
C THR A 121 -3.17 9.30 -4.63
N VAL A 122 -3.83 10.27 -4.00
CA VAL A 122 -4.55 10.10 -2.73
C VAL A 122 -5.98 10.61 -2.90
N LYS A 123 -6.97 9.74 -2.73
CA LYS A 123 -8.39 10.08 -2.84
C LYS A 123 -9.16 9.55 -1.64
N GLU A 124 -10.19 10.29 -1.22
CA GLU A 124 -11.11 9.85 -0.15
C GLU A 124 -10.33 9.42 1.10
N SER A 125 -9.55 10.35 1.64
CA SER A 125 -8.69 10.10 2.80
C SER A 125 -8.85 11.18 3.88
N LYS A 126 -8.25 10.96 5.05
CA LYS A 126 -8.21 11.97 6.12
C LYS A 126 -6.94 12.82 6.09
N LEU A 127 -6.17 12.75 5.01
CA LEU A 127 -4.88 13.44 4.87
C LEU A 127 -5.15 14.94 4.91
N ALA A 128 -4.58 15.63 5.89
CA ALA A 128 -4.81 17.06 6.10
C ALA A 128 -3.74 17.94 5.48
N LYS A 129 -2.54 17.38 5.25
CA LYS A 129 -1.37 18.05 4.69
C LYS A 129 -0.52 17.03 3.96
N LEU A 130 0.14 17.45 2.88
CA LEU A 130 1.22 16.65 2.29
C LEU A 130 2.43 16.63 3.24
N PRO A 131 3.14 15.50 3.34
CA PRO A 131 4.29 15.40 4.22
C PRO A 131 5.49 16.14 3.64
N ARG A 132 6.34 16.69 4.50
CA ARG A 132 7.62 17.31 4.07
C ARG A 132 8.53 16.31 3.37
N THR A 133 8.44 15.03 3.73
CA THR A 133 9.20 13.94 3.10
C THR A 133 8.82 13.69 1.65
N LEU A 134 7.73 14.29 1.13
CA LEU A 134 7.46 14.27 -0.31
C LEU A 134 8.65 14.84 -1.09
N GLY A 135 9.39 15.81 -0.52
CA GLY A 135 10.60 16.41 -1.11
C GLY A 135 11.71 15.41 -1.43
N ASN A 136 11.64 14.20 -0.87
CA ASN A 136 12.56 13.11 -1.19
C ASN A 136 12.27 12.49 -2.56
N ALA A 137 11.03 12.56 -3.06
CA ALA A 137 10.60 12.01 -4.34
C ALA A 137 10.98 12.94 -5.50
N ARG A 138 12.27 13.09 -5.80
CA ARG A 138 12.75 14.01 -6.85
C ARG A 138 12.27 13.66 -8.26
N SER A 139 11.85 12.42 -8.46
CA SER A 139 11.27 11.92 -9.72
C SER A 139 9.76 12.17 -9.85
N LEU A 140 9.14 12.88 -8.90
CA LEU A 140 7.69 13.09 -8.89
C LEU A 140 7.24 13.94 -10.08
N GLU A 141 6.43 13.33 -10.93
CA GLU A 141 5.87 13.93 -12.15
C GLU A 141 4.40 14.30 -11.96
N PHE A 142 3.69 13.54 -11.12
CA PHE A 142 2.26 13.67 -10.93
C PHE A 142 1.87 13.56 -9.45
N VAL A 143 1.09 14.53 -8.99
CA VAL A 143 0.45 14.51 -7.67
C VAL A 143 -1.02 14.86 -7.80
N SER A 144 -1.88 13.97 -7.31
CA SER A 144 -3.31 14.21 -7.15
C SER A 144 -3.74 13.91 -5.72
N VAL A 145 -4.35 14.90 -5.07
CA VAL A 145 -4.97 14.73 -3.75
C VAL A 145 -6.39 15.26 -3.81
N THR A 146 -7.37 14.35 -3.81
CA THR A 146 -8.79 14.68 -3.95
C THR A 146 -9.59 14.14 -2.78
N GLU A 147 -10.76 14.75 -2.53
CA GLU A 147 -11.72 14.28 -1.51
C GLU A 147 -11.05 13.96 -0.17
N SER A 148 -10.10 14.80 0.23
CA SER A 148 -9.29 14.65 1.44
C SER A 148 -9.35 15.93 2.29
N ASN A 149 -8.81 15.91 3.51
CA ASN A 149 -8.85 17.06 4.42
C ASN A 149 -7.78 18.13 4.13
N VAL A 150 -7.13 18.09 2.96
CA VAL A 150 -6.09 19.06 2.58
C VAL A 150 -6.76 20.40 2.28
N ARG A 151 -6.63 21.34 3.21
CA ARG A 151 -7.18 22.71 3.07
C ARG A 151 -6.21 23.69 2.45
N HIS A 152 -4.92 23.45 2.63
CA HIS A 152 -3.86 24.31 2.15
C HIS A 152 -2.80 23.45 1.49
N LEU A 153 -2.54 23.74 0.22
CA LEU A 153 -1.42 23.20 -0.51
C LEU A 153 -0.29 24.23 -0.43
N ASP A 154 0.79 23.88 0.25
CA ASP A 154 1.98 24.72 0.26
C ASP A 154 2.72 24.53 -1.06
N LEU A 155 2.46 25.42 -2.02
CA LEU A 155 3.08 25.37 -3.34
C LEU A 155 4.60 25.57 -3.29
N ALA A 156 5.12 26.23 -2.25
CA ALA A 156 6.55 26.41 -2.07
C ALA A 156 7.27 25.07 -1.82
N ALA A 157 6.56 24.08 -1.26
CA ALA A 157 7.09 22.73 -1.13
C ALA A 157 7.40 22.08 -2.49
N PHE A 158 6.87 22.61 -3.60
CA PHE A 158 7.03 22.08 -4.95
C PHE A 158 8.06 22.79 -5.82
N CYS A 159 8.69 23.86 -5.35
CA CYS A 159 9.64 24.63 -6.16
C CYS A 159 10.87 23.82 -6.61
N ASP A 160 11.20 22.74 -5.89
CA ASP A 160 12.38 21.91 -6.17
C ASP A 160 12.09 20.71 -7.09
N TYR A 161 10.83 20.44 -7.48
CA TYR A 161 10.51 19.35 -8.40
C TYR A 161 10.53 19.83 -9.85
N SER A 162 11.69 19.76 -10.48
CA SER A 162 11.86 20.12 -11.89
C SER A 162 11.06 19.24 -12.86
N LEU A 163 10.64 18.05 -12.41
CA LEU A 163 9.91 17.07 -13.23
C LEU A 163 8.39 17.11 -13.01
N LEU A 164 7.91 17.86 -12.02
CA LEU A 164 6.50 17.90 -11.69
C LEU A 164 5.74 18.63 -12.80
N GLN A 165 4.87 17.89 -13.48
CA GLN A 165 4.10 18.39 -14.62
C GLN A 165 2.66 18.68 -14.24
N ILE A 166 2.09 17.85 -13.36
CA ILE A 166 0.66 17.89 -13.06
C ILE A 166 0.43 17.90 -11.55
N ILE A 167 -0.22 18.96 -11.10
CA ILE A 167 -0.89 19.05 -9.80
C ILE A 167 -2.38 19.20 -10.11
N GLY A 168 -3.19 18.19 -9.78
CA GLY A 168 -4.57 18.16 -10.26
C GLY A 168 -5.56 17.51 -9.31
N THR A 169 -6.84 17.76 -9.59
CA THR A 169 -7.99 17.12 -8.95
C THR A 169 -8.76 16.19 -9.88
N GLU A 170 -8.26 15.96 -11.10
CA GLU A 170 -8.99 15.25 -12.15
C GLU A 170 -8.52 13.79 -12.26
N TRP A 171 -9.49 12.87 -12.18
CA TRP A 171 -9.29 11.43 -12.00
C TRP A 171 -9.56 10.59 -13.26
N ASP A 172 -9.81 11.23 -14.41
CA ASP A 172 -10.11 10.48 -15.63
C ASP A 172 -8.94 10.55 -16.60
N PHE A 173 -8.53 9.36 -17.08
CA PHE A 173 -7.48 9.08 -18.07
C PHE A 173 -6.04 8.88 -17.56
N LEU A 174 -5.78 7.66 -17.09
CA LEU A 174 -4.69 6.89 -17.72
C LEU A 174 -5.32 5.78 -18.57
N PRO A 175 -4.73 5.44 -19.73
CA PRO A 175 -5.43 4.74 -20.80
C PRO A 175 -5.85 3.35 -20.35
N SER A 176 -7.13 3.04 -20.60
CA SER A 176 -7.56 1.70 -20.96
C SER A 176 -6.75 1.25 -22.18
N GLN A 177 -5.56 0.70 -21.96
CA GLN A 177 -4.99 -0.25 -22.89
C GLN A 177 -5.97 -1.42 -22.95
N GLU A 178 -6.38 -1.77 -24.18
CA GLU A 178 -7.45 -2.69 -24.57
C GLU A 178 -8.90 -2.16 -24.59
N LYS A 179 -9.17 -1.20 -25.49
CA LYS A 179 -10.26 -1.42 -26.45
C LYS A 179 -9.78 -2.43 -27.51
N GLY A 180 -9.75 -3.70 -27.14
CA GLY A 180 -9.66 -4.81 -28.08
C GLY A 180 -11.04 -5.02 -28.72
N SER A 181 -11.11 -4.73 -30.01
CA SER A 181 -12.30 -4.86 -30.86
C SER A 181 -12.92 -6.25 -30.75
N PHE A 182 -14.20 -6.32 -30.35
CA PHE A 182 -15.08 -7.40 -30.78
C PHE A 182 -15.42 -7.14 -32.25
N GLY A 183 -14.79 -7.91 -33.14
CA GLY A 183 -15.28 -8.16 -34.48
C GLY A 183 -15.61 -9.64 -34.59
N PHE A 184 -16.90 -9.96 -34.62
CA PHE A 184 -17.39 -11.18 -35.28
C PHE A 184 -17.43 -10.90 -36.79
#